data_AF-A0A925LA19-F1
#
_entry.id   AF-A0A925LA19-F1
#
_cell.length_a   1.000
_cell.length_b   1.000
_cell.length_c   1.000
_cell.angle_alpha   90.00
_cell.angle_beta   90.00
_cell.angle_gamma   90.00
#
_symmetry.space_group_name_H-M   'P 1'
#
loop_
_entity.id
_entity.type
_entity.pdbx_description
1 polymer ?
#
loop_
_entity_poly.entity_id
_entity_poly.type
_entity_poly.pdbx_seq_one_letter_code
_entity_poly.pdbx_strand_id
1 'polypeptide(L)'
;MGLGHRYGRRMQTISGIHYNWSLPGVSDEQYFSLIRNFRRHSFLLLYLFGASPAVGASFVAGRQHELQPLSEQTLYMPHGTSLRMGRLGYQSDAQATLAVSYNSLVNYGASLQEALTQPYASYAAVGIHNPGGEYNQLSPSLLQIENEFYGTIRPKRVIFPGERPLHALRERGVEYVEVRLMDLNPFVPIGITAETVRFLDVFLLHCLLSDSPPDTPDEIAALGRNQHRTAGHGRQPGLMLERGKQEVSLIDWGLQLVDECRPLAAALDAAQGGELHQAALVAAHELLTDATLTPSARVLNAMAHDFGNSFQRFCQAQSRQTQAHLLALPLAPEMAARFRHMAESSIEEQKRIEAADTMPFEIYRQQYLSPQRLGL
;
A
#
# COMPACT_ATOMS: atom_id res chain seq x y z
N MET A 1 -13.08 -11.92 10.63
CA MET A 1 -12.59 -12.80 11.71
C MET A 1 -11.13 -13.18 11.52
N GLY A 2 -10.75 -13.91 10.45
CA GLY A 2 -9.38 -14.43 10.23
C GLY A 2 -8.24 -13.45 10.45
N LEU A 3 -8.22 -12.31 9.74
CA LEU A 3 -7.16 -11.30 9.88
C LEU A 3 -7.03 -10.74 11.30
N GLY A 4 -8.15 -10.66 12.03
CA GLY A 4 -8.17 -10.20 13.41
C GLY A 4 -7.50 -11.18 14.38
N HIS A 5 -7.65 -12.49 14.14
CA HIS A 5 -6.95 -13.54 14.91
C HIS A 5 -5.47 -13.64 14.55
N ARG A 6 -5.12 -13.48 13.26
CA ARG A 6 -3.75 -13.63 12.77
C ARG A 6 -2.85 -12.43 13.08
N TYR A 7 -3.39 -11.21 12.95
CA TYR A 7 -2.58 -9.98 12.97
C TYR A 7 -3.01 -8.96 14.03
N GLY A 8 -4.16 -9.21 14.68
CA GLY A 8 -4.79 -8.28 15.60
C GLY A 8 -5.67 -7.24 14.88
N ARG A 9 -6.79 -6.87 15.52
CA ARG A 9 -7.77 -5.95 14.93
C ARG A 9 -7.25 -4.52 14.76
N ARG A 10 -6.36 -4.06 15.64
CA ARG A 10 -5.77 -2.69 15.59
C ARG A 10 -5.04 -2.44 14.27
N MET A 11 -4.27 -3.42 13.79
CA MET A 11 -3.54 -3.29 12.52
C MET A 11 -4.47 -3.10 11.33
N GLN A 12 -5.66 -3.73 11.37
CA GLN A 12 -6.63 -3.69 10.28
C GLN A 12 -7.37 -2.35 10.15
N THR A 13 -7.22 -1.45 11.13
CA THR A 13 -7.84 -0.11 11.09
C THR A 13 -6.91 0.95 10.48
N ILE A 14 -5.68 0.58 10.11
CA ILE A 14 -4.78 1.49 9.39
C ILE A 14 -5.32 1.66 7.96
N SER A 15 -5.46 2.90 7.51
CA SER A 15 -5.88 3.23 6.14
C SER A 15 -4.72 3.77 5.32
N GLY A 16 -4.86 3.71 3.99
CA GLY A 16 -3.91 4.28 3.04
C GLY A 16 -4.59 4.49 1.69
N ILE A 17 -3.84 4.99 0.71
CA ILE A 17 -4.30 5.18 -0.66
C ILE A 17 -3.74 4.05 -1.52
N HIS A 18 -4.59 3.52 -2.40
CA HIS A 18 -4.13 2.68 -3.51
C HIS A 18 -4.24 3.47 -4.81
N TYR A 19 -3.15 3.47 -5.58
CA TYR A 19 -3.10 4.09 -6.90
C TYR A 19 -3.04 2.99 -7.96
N ASN A 20 -4.07 2.91 -8.80
CA ASN A 20 -4.17 1.91 -9.86
C ASN A 20 -3.71 2.54 -11.17
N TRP A 21 -2.74 1.92 -11.82
CA TRP A 21 -2.09 2.48 -13.01
C TRP A 21 -1.94 1.43 -14.11
N SER A 22 -2.23 1.81 -15.33
CA SER A 22 -2.12 0.95 -16.51
C SER A 22 -1.71 1.78 -17.73
N LEU A 23 -0.98 1.16 -18.64
CA LEU A 23 -0.68 1.74 -19.94
C LEU A 23 -1.02 0.73 -21.04
N PRO A 24 -1.67 1.14 -22.16
CA PRO A 24 -1.97 0.25 -23.26
C PRO A 24 -0.69 -0.37 -23.86
N GLY A 25 -0.76 -1.63 -24.27
CA GLY A 25 0.33 -2.32 -24.96
C GLY A 25 1.50 -2.77 -24.08
N VAL A 26 1.39 -2.63 -22.75
CA VAL A 26 2.40 -3.14 -21.82
C VAL A 26 2.22 -4.66 -21.63
N SER A 27 3.30 -5.42 -21.88
CA SER A 27 3.33 -6.87 -21.68
C SER A 27 3.49 -7.25 -20.20
N ASP A 28 3.27 -8.53 -19.87
CA ASP A 28 3.49 -9.05 -18.52
C ASP A 28 4.95 -8.85 -18.08
N GLU A 29 5.92 -9.12 -18.96
CA GLU A 29 7.34 -8.93 -18.69
C GLU A 29 7.67 -7.46 -18.37
N GLN A 30 7.02 -6.53 -19.07
CA GLN A 30 7.19 -5.11 -18.83
C GLN A 30 6.55 -4.67 -17.50
N TYR A 31 5.36 -5.18 -17.16
CA TYR A 31 4.76 -4.93 -15.84
C TYR A 31 5.60 -5.50 -14.70
N PHE A 32 6.17 -6.69 -14.85
CA PHE A 32 7.09 -7.24 -13.86
C PHE A 32 8.41 -6.45 -13.78
N SER A 33 8.88 -5.91 -14.90
CA SER A 33 10.03 -4.99 -14.93
C SER A 33 9.75 -3.69 -14.17
N LEU A 34 8.56 -3.10 -14.40
CA LEU A 34 8.05 -1.96 -13.64
C LEU A 34 8.00 -2.28 -12.15
N ILE A 35 7.42 -3.42 -11.76
CA ILE A 35 7.29 -3.80 -10.35
C ILE A 35 8.66 -3.93 -9.67
N ARG A 36 9.65 -4.56 -10.32
CA ARG A 36 11.01 -4.66 -9.75
C ARG A 36 11.64 -3.28 -9.54
N ASN A 37 11.54 -2.39 -10.53
CA ASN A 37 12.06 -1.03 -10.41
C ASN A 37 11.31 -0.20 -9.36
N PHE A 38 9.98 -0.33 -9.31
CA PHE A 38 9.17 0.29 -8.27
C PHE A 38 9.64 -0.15 -6.88
N ARG A 39 9.87 -1.45 -6.67
CA ARG A 39 10.36 -1.96 -5.38
C ARG A 39 11.73 -1.39 -5.04
N ARG A 40 12.65 -1.30 -6.00
CA ARG A 40 13.99 -0.68 -5.84
C ARG A 40 13.91 0.78 -5.42
N HIS A 41 12.93 1.51 -5.91
CA HIS A 41 12.83 2.97 -5.76
C HIS A 41 11.73 3.43 -4.80
N SER A 42 10.98 2.49 -4.21
CA SER A 42 9.83 2.76 -3.32
C SER A 42 10.17 3.64 -2.11
N PHE A 43 11.43 3.65 -1.66
CA PHE A 43 11.92 4.54 -0.61
C PHE A 43 11.63 6.02 -0.91
N LEU A 44 11.70 6.42 -2.19
CA LEU A 44 11.46 7.79 -2.61
C LEU A 44 10.03 8.23 -2.26
N LEU A 45 9.04 7.38 -2.55
CA LEU A 45 7.64 7.67 -2.24
C LEU A 45 7.38 7.69 -0.72
N LEU A 46 8.05 6.82 0.04
CA LEU A 46 7.96 6.83 1.51
C LEU A 46 8.51 8.13 2.08
N TYR A 47 9.62 8.63 1.54
CA TYR A 47 10.22 9.89 1.95
C TYR A 47 9.33 11.09 1.57
N LEU A 48 8.95 11.19 0.30
CA LEU A 48 8.22 12.34 -0.25
C LEU A 48 6.80 12.44 0.31
N PHE A 49 6.11 11.32 0.51
CA PHE A 49 4.67 11.30 0.74
C PHE A 49 4.24 10.56 2.02
N GLY A 50 5.19 10.00 2.78
CA GLY A 50 4.92 9.45 4.10
C GLY A 50 4.35 10.53 5.03
N ALA A 51 3.23 10.24 5.68
CA ALA A 51 2.47 11.20 6.48
C ALA A 51 1.99 10.62 7.82
N SER A 52 2.61 9.53 8.28
CA SER A 52 2.26 8.84 9.52
C SER A 52 3.43 8.69 10.50
N PRO A 53 4.09 9.78 10.94
CA PRO A 53 5.26 9.71 11.82
C PRO A 53 4.95 9.42 13.30
N ALA A 54 3.67 9.50 13.69
CA ALA A 54 3.20 9.37 15.06
C ALA A 54 1.93 8.50 15.17
N VAL A 55 1.67 7.98 16.36
CA VAL A 55 0.53 7.13 16.67
C VAL A 55 0.11 7.28 18.14
N GLY A 56 -1.13 6.94 18.47
CA GLY A 56 -1.56 6.83 19.86
C GLY A 56 -0.90 5.64 20.58
N ALA A 57 -0.52 5.83 21.85
CA ALA A 57 0.17 4.80 22.65
C ALA A 57 -0.62 3.47 22.76
N SER A 58 -1.95 3.54 22.75
CA SER A 58 -2.83 2.36 22.77
C SER A 58 -2.67 1.45 21.55
N PHE A 59 -2.18 1.97 20.42
CA PHE A 59 -1.99 1.19 19.20
C PHE A 59 -0.97 0.07 19.39
N VAL A 60 0.14 0.39 20.05
CA VAL A 60 1.26 -0.52 20.32
C VAL A 60 1.25 -1.10 21.73
N ALA A 61 0.23 -0.82 22.54
CA ALA A 61 0.12 -1.32 23.91
C ALA A 61 0.22 -2.86 23.95
N GLY A 62 1.20 -3.36 24.71
CA GLY A 62 1.50 -4.79 24.85
C GLY A 62 2.38 -5.37 23.72
N ARG A 63 2.98 -4.52 22.86
CA ARG A 63 3.90 -4.93 21.79
C ARG A 63 5.28 -4.33 22.00
N GLN A 64 6.32 -5.02 21.53
CA GLN A 64 7.65 -4.43 21.43
C GLN A 64 7.68 -3.43 20.28
N HIS A 65 8.31 -2.28 20.50
CA HIS A 65 8.45 -1.22 19.49
C HIS A 65 9.63 -0.30 19.82
N GLU A 66 10.06 0.46 18.82
CA GLU A 66 11.18 1.41 18.90
C GLU A 66 10.71 2.87 19.00
N LEU A 67 9.39 3.11 19.06
CA LEU A 67 8.83 4.48 19.14
C LEU A 67 9.24 5.19 20.42
N GLN A 68 9.45 6.50 20.31
CA GLN A 68 9.73 7.40 21.43
C GLN A 68 8.44 8.07 21.93
N PRO A 69 8.34 8.41 23.23
CA PRO A 69 7.25 9.22 23.73
C PRO A 69 7.34 10.66 23.20
N LEU A 70 6.23 11.16 22.65
CA LEU A 70 6.07 12.56 22.25
C LEU A 70 5.19 13.33 23.25
N SER A 71 4.21 12.63 23.85
CA SER A 71 3.40 13.05 25.00
C SER A 71 2.89 11.81 25.74
N GLU A 72 2.16 11.96 26.85
CA GLU A 72 1.65 10.84 27.65
C GLU A 72 0.90 9.77 26.82
N GLN A 73 0.14 10.21 25.80
CA GLN A 73 -0.70 9.32 24.98
C GLN A 73 -0.23 9.20 23.53
N THR A 74 0.90 9.83 23.17
CA THR A 74 1.40 9.86 21.78
C THR A 74 2.82 9.35 21.71
N LEU A 75 3.05 8.43 20.77
CA LEU A 75 4.36 7.91 20.43
C LEU A 75 4.71 8.31 19.00
N TYR A 76 6.00 8.44 18.69
CA TYR A 76 6.46 8.85 17.37
C TYR A 76 7.87 8.35 17.05
N MET A 77 8.27 8.51 15.79
CA MET A 77 9.66 8.43 15.36
C MET A 77 10.14 9.84 14.96
N PRO A 78 11.18 10.40 15.62
CA PRO A 78 11.64 11.77 15.36
C PRO A 78 11.94 12.07 13.89
N HIS A 79 12.54 11.10 13.20
CA HIS A 79 12.89 11.17 11.78
C HIS A 79 12.02 10.25 10.90
N GLY A 80 10.93 9.71 11.45
CA GLY A 80 10.04 8.80 10.73
C GLY A 80 9.24 9.51 9.65
N THR A 81 8.92 8.76 8.59
CA THR A 81 8.12 9.21 7.46
C THR A 81 6.75 8.54 7.46
N SER A 82 6.73 7.20 7.42
CA SER A 82 5.52 6.38 7.39
C SER A 82 5.62 5.20 8.35
N LEU A 83 5.08 5.33 9.57
CA LEU A 83 4.98 4.19 10.50
C LEU A 83 4.07 3.09 9.94
N ARG A 84 3.10 3.45 9.09
CA ARG A 84 2.25 2.51 8.36
C ARG A 84 3.04 1.54 7.49
N MET A 85 4.17 1.98 6.94
CA MET A 85 5.05 1.17 6.09
C MET A 85 6.27 0.60 6.84
N GLY A 86 6.40 0.86 8.15
CA GLY A 86 7.44 0.31 9.02
C GLY A 86 7.01 -0.96 9.77
N ARG A 87 7.78 -1.34 10.80
CA ARG A 87 7.59 -2.58 11.60
C ARG A 87 6.24 -2.67 12.32
N LEU A 88 5.57 -1.54 12.52
CA LEU A 88 4.27 -1.46 13.21
C LEU A 88 3.08 -1.58 12.25
N GLY A 89 3.37 -1.52 10.95
CA GLY A 89 2.40 -1.60 9.88
C GLY A 89 1.95 -3.02 9.58
N TYR A 90 1.60 -3.25 8.32
CA TYR A 90 0.95 -4.49 7.88
C TYR A 90 1.86 -5.72 7.72
N GLN A 91 3.14 -5.63 8.08
CA GLN A 91 4.08 -6.74 7.96
C GLN A 91 4.09 -7.57 9.25
N SER A 92 3.60 -8.80 9.15
CA SER A 92 3.77 -9.81 10.21
C SER A 92 5.04 -10.61 9.99
N ASP A 93 5.66 -11.10 11.07
CA ASP A 93 6.83 -11.98 11.01
C ASP A 93 6.58 -13.22 10.12
N ALA A 94 5.34 -13.71 10.06
CA ALA A 94 4.95 -14.81 9.19
C ALA A 94 5.03 -14.48 7.70
N GLN A 95 4.70 -13.25 7.29
CA GLN A 95 4.84 -12.84 5.89
C GLN A 95 6.26 -12.39 5.53
N ALA A 96 7.08 -12.03 6.52
CA ALA A 96 8.48 -11.66 6.32
C ALA A 96 9.35 -12.82 5.81
N THR A 97 8.90 -14.08 5.99
CA THR A 97 9.56 -15.26 5.43
C THR A 97 9.23 -15.50 3.95
N LEU A 98 8.22 -14.82 3.40
CA LEU A 98 7.79 -15.02 2.02
C LEU A 98 8.65 -14.18 1.05
N ALA A 99 9.67 -14.81 0.48
CA ALA A 99 10.49 -14.23 -0.58
C ALA A 99 9.78 -14.35 -1.94
N VAL A 100 8.74 -13.54 -2.18
CA VAL A 100 8.06 -13.51 -3.49
C VAL A 100 8.99 -12.93 -4.54
N SER A 101 9.27 -13.70 -5.59
CA SER A 101 10.02 -13.24 -6.76
C SER A 101 9.12 -12.50 -7.73
N TYR A 102 9.60 -11.38 -8.25
CA TYR A 102 8.92 -10.58 -9.27
C TYR A 102 9.70 -10.62 -10.60
N ASN A 103 10.41 -11.72 -10.86
CA ASN A 103 11.15 -11.92 -12.10
C ASN A 103 10.25 -12.30 -13.28
N SER A 104 9.12 -12.96 -13.00
CA SER A 104 8.11 -13.32 -14.01
C SER A 104 6.76 -13.59 -13.34
N LEU A 105 5.68 -13.59 -14.14
CA LEU A 105 4.36 -14.01 -13.71
C LEU A 105 4.35 -15.45 -13.18
N VAL A 106 5.09 -16.34 -13.82
CA VAL A 106 5.23 -17.75 -13.42
C VAL A 106 5.84 -17.84 -12.02
N ASN A 107 6.95 -17.16 -11.77
CA ASN A 107 7.64 -17.17 -10.47
C ASN A 107 6.75 -16.56 -9.38
N TYR A 108 6.12 -15.43 -9.67
CA TYR A 108 5.20 -14.76 -8.76
C TYR A 108 4.04 -15.67 -8.37
N GLY A 109 3.42 -16.32 -9.37
CA GLY A 109 2.32 -17.22 -9.13
C GLY A 109 2.72 -18.47 -8.35
N ALA A 110 3.89 -19.03 -8.62
CA ALA A 110 4.42 -20.16 -7.85
C ALA A 110 4.62 -19.80 -6.37
N SER A 111 5.24 -18.64 -6.07
CA SER A 111 5.44 -18.17 -4.70
C SER A 111 4.12 -17.97 -3.95
N LEU A 112 3.10 -17.37 -4.61
CA LEU A 112 1.80 -17.17 -3.98
C LEU A 112 1.03 -18.48 -3.79
N GLN A 113 1.07 -19.39 -4.76
CA GLN A 113 0.40 -20.68 -4.65
C GLN A 113 0.92 -21.48 -3.45
N GLU A 114 2.23 -21.52 -3.24
CA GLU A 114 2.80 -22.19 -2.07
C GLU A 114 2.24 -21.60 -0.77
N ALA A 115 2.26 -20.28 -0.63
CA ALA A 115 1.73 -19.58 0.54
C ALA A 115 0.22 -19.77 0.77
N LEU A 116 -0.55 -19.98 -0.29
CA LEU A 116 -2.01 -20.20 -0.23
C LEU A 116 -2.38 -21.64 0.13
N THR A 117 -1.49 -22.60 -0.13
CA THR A 117 -1.77 -24.03 -0.01
C THR A 117 -1.10 -24.69 1.19
N GLN A 118 0.06 -24.20 1.62
CA GLN A 118 0.81 -24.83 2.71
C GLN A 118 0.30 -24.37 4.09
N PRO A 119 -0.07 -25.32 5.00
CA PRO A 119 -0.46 -25.00 6.36
C PRO A 119 0.65 -24.28 7.12
N TYR A 120 0.29 -23.27 7.90
CA TYR A 120 1.21 -22.58 8.80
C TYR A 120 0.89 -22.96 10.24
N ALA A 121 1.87 -23.48 10.99
CA ALA A 121 1.64 -24.17 12.26
C ALA A 121 0.85 -23.35 13.29
N SER A 122 1.19 -22.06 13.46
CA SER A 122 0.48 -21.20 14.41
C SER A 122 -0.95 -20.88 13.98
N TYR A 123 -1.23 -20.84 12.68
CA TYR A 123 -2.59 -20.64 12.16
C TYR A 123 -3.39 -21.93 12.19
N ALA A 124 -2.76 -23.08 11.95
CA ALA A 124 -3.40 -24.39 12.14
C ALA A 124 -3.88 -24.57 13.59
N ALA A 125 -3.08 -24.14 14.58
CA ALA A 125 -3.44 -24.19 15.99
C ALA A 125 -4.67 -23.35 16.37
N VAL A 126 -4.98 -22.27 15.62
CA VAL A 126 -6.19 -21.47 15.81
C VAL A 126 -7.46 -22.22 15.38
N GLY A 127 -7.33 -23.18 14.46
CA GLY A 127 -8.46 -23.92 13.88
C GLY A 127 -9.31 -23.09 12.92
N ILE A 128 -10.06 -23.76 12.03
CA ILE A 128 -11.01 -23.08 11.11
C ILE A 128 -12.25 -22.64 11.88
N HIS A 129 -12.73 -23.46 12.80
CA HIS A 129 -13.89 -23.17 13.65
C HIS A 129 -13.47 -23.05 15.11
N ASN A 130 -14.19 -22.23 15.88
CA ASN A 130 -14.12 -22.25 17.33
C ASN A 130 -14.97 -23.40 17.92
N PRO A 131 -14.85 -23.72 19.22
CA PRO A 131 -15.67 -24.76 19.86
C PRO A 131 -17.19 -24.53 19.78
N GLY A 132 -17.63 -23.28 19.54
CA GLY A 132 -19.03 -22.92 19.33
C GLY A 132 -19.54 -23.10 17.90
N GLY A 133 -18.69 -23.54 16.97
CA GLY A 133 -19.03 -23.78 15.56
C GLY A 133 -18.90 -22.56 14.65
N GLU A 134 -18.49 -21.40 15.15
CA GLU A 134 -18.27 -20.21 14.32
C GLU A 134 -16.90 -20.22 13.64
N TYR A 135 -16.78 -19.57 12.48
CA TYR A 135 -15.52 -19.49 11.74
C TYR A 135 -14.52 -18.51 12.37
N ASN A 136 -13.34 -19.04 12.72
CA ASN A 136 -12.17 -18.25 13.09
C ASN A 136 -11.44 -17.71 11.86
N GLN A 137 -11.28 -18.53 10.81
CA GLN A 137 -10.50 -18.21 9.59
C GLN A 137 -10.96 -19.06 8.39
N LEU A 138 -10.55 -18.67 7.18
CA LEU A 138 -10.90 -19.36 5.93
C LEU A 138 -10.04 -20.60 5.67
N SER A 139 -8.75 -20.56 5.96
CA SER A 139 -7.82 -21.68 5.82
C SER A 139 -6.76 -21.61 6.93
N PRO A 140 -6.02 -22.71 7.21
CA PRO A 140 -4.86 -22.69 8.09
C PRO A 140 -3.55 -22.40 7.34
N SER A 141 -3.59 -22.08 6.04
CA SER A 141 -2.39 -21.78 5.25
C SER A 141 -1.80 -20.41 5.58
N LEU A 142 -0.55 -20.18 5.18
CA LEU A 142 0.15 -18.92 5.44
C LEU A 142 -0.67 -17.71 4.99
N LEU A 143 -1.30 -17.79 3.82
CA LEU A 143 -2.29 -16.84 3.32
C LEU A 143 -3.63 -17.54 3.13
N GLN A 144 -4.72 -16.95 3.63
CA GLN A 144 -6.08 -17.48 3.38
C GLN A 144 -6.48 -17.32 1.93
N ILE A 145 -6.22 -16.14 1.38
CA ILE A 145 -6.51 -15.74 0.01
C ILE A 145 -5.42 -14.78 -0.47
N GLU A 146 -5.33 -14.59 -1.79
CA GLU A 146 -4.32 -13.75 -2.46
C GLU A 146 -4.28 -12.33 -1.86
N ASN A 147 -5.44 -11.79 -1.48
CA ASN A 147 -5.57 -10.43 -0.98
C ASN A 147 -4.88 -10.22 0.38
N GLU A 148 -4.60 -11.29 1.14
CA GLU A 148 -3.88 -11.24 2.43
C GLU A 148 -2.37 -10.98 2.25
N PHE A 149 -1.81 -11.23 1.06
CA PHE A 149 -0.39 -11.01 0.78
C PHE A 149 -0.02 -9.53 0.79
N TYR A 150 0.63 -9.03 1.84
CA TYR A 150 1.01 -7.63 1.90
C TYR A 150 2.19 -7.30 0.97
N GLY A 151 1.98 -6.36 0.04
CA GLY A 151 3.00 -5.88 -0.89
C GLY A 151 2.85 -4.38 -1.13
N THR A 152 3.97 -3.71 -1.42
CA THR A 152 4.02 -2.26 -1.72
C THR A 152 3.40 -1.92 -3.07
N ILE A 153 3.42 -2.89 -4.00
CA ILE A 153 2.79 -2.85 -5.32
C ILE A 153 2.31 -4.27 -5.67
N ARG A 154 1.22 -4.40 -6.42
CA ARG A 154 0.70 -5.70 -6.88
C ARG A 154 0.36 -5.68 -8.37
N PRO A 155 0.67 -6.75 -9.13
CA PRO A 155 0.06 -6.96 -10.43
C PRO A 155 -1.42 -7.31 -10.25
N LYS A 156 -2.28 -6.79 -11.13
CA LYS A 156 -3.73 -6.97 -11.03
C LYS A 156 -4.36 -7.25 -12.40
N ARG A 157 -5.47 -7.99 -12.34
CA ARG A 157 -6.38 -8.29 -13.43
C ARG A 157 -7.80 -8.22 -12.90
N VAL A 158 -8.73 -7.68 -13.69
CA VAL A 158 -10.16 -7.76 -13.35
C VAL A 158 -10.59 -9.23 -13.31
N ILE A 159 -11.26 -9.62 -12.21
CA ILE A 159 -11.73 -10.98 -11.97
C ILE A 159 -13.20 -11.12 -12.35
N PHE A 160 -13.59 -12.30 -12.81
CA PHE A 160 -14.99 -12.67 -12.92
C PHE A 160 -15.57 -13.10 -11.56
N PRO A 161 -16.91 -13.06 -11.37
CA PRO A 161 -17.53 -13.56 -10.14
C PRO A 161 -17.08 -14.99 -9.80
N GLY A 162 -16.60 -15.18 -8.56
CA GLY A 162 -16.12 -16.48 -8.06
C GLY A 162 -14.70 -16.89 -8.52
N GLU A 163 -14.05 -16.09 -9.37
CA GLU A 163 -12.70 -16.34 -9.86
C GLU A 163 -11.62 -15.93 -8.85
N ARG A 164 -10.54 -16.71 -8.79
CA ARG A 164 -9.37 -16.41 -7.97
C ARG A 164 -8.48 -15.35 -8.63
N PRO A 165 -8.01 -14.32 -7.90
CA PRO A 165 -7.09 -13.32 -8.47
C PRO A 165 -5.84 -13.91 -9.10
N LEU A 166 -5.26 -14.97 -8.51
CA LEU A 166 -4.07 -15.60 -9.07
C LEU A 166 -4.38 -16.38 -10.37
N HIS A 167 -5.55 -17.02 -10.44
CA HIS A 167 -6.03 -17.66 -11.67
C HIS A 167 -6.21 -16.62 -12.78
N ALA A 168 -6.91 -15.51 -12.50
CA ALA A 168 -7.10 -14.44 -13.46
C ALA A 168 -5.78 -13.90 -14.04
N LEU A 169 -4.77 -13.71 -13.18
CA LEU A 169 -3.44 -13.29 -13.58
C LEU A 169 -2.74 -14.33 -14.46
N ARG A 170 -2.79 -15.61 -14.11
CA ARG A 170 -2.16 -16.68 -14.90
C ARG A 170 -2.79 -16.84 -16.28
N GLU A 171 -4.12 -16.82 -16.33
CA GLU A 171 -4.85 -17.06 -17.57
C GLU A 171 -4.82 -15.88 -18.53
N ARG A 172 -4.78 -14.65 -18.00
CA ARG A 172 -5.01 -13.44 -18.80
C ARG A 172 -3.94 -12.37 -18.63
N GLY A 173 -2.85 -12.67 -17.93
CA GLY A 173 -1.78 -11.73 -17.69
C GLY A 173 -2.17 -10.56 -16.78
N VAL A 174 -1.27 -9.60 -16.70
CA VAL A 174 -1.40 -8.36 -15.95
C VAL A 174 -2.13 -7.32 -16.79
N GLU A 175 -3.12 -6.65 -16.20
CA GLU A 175 -3.86 -5.57 -16.85
C GLU A 175 -3.44 -4.20 -16.30
N TYR A 176 -3.15 -4.15 -15.00
CA TYR A 176 -2.73 -2.92 -14.32
C TYR A 176 -1.90 -3.26 -13.07
N VAL A 177 -1.23 -2.24 -12.51
CA VAL A 177 -0.56 -2.35 -11.21
C VAL A 177 -1.30 -1.52 -10.16
N GLU A 178 -1.36 -2.05 -8.94
CA GLU A 178 -1.91 -1.37 -7.76
C GLU A 178 -0.76 -0.98 -6.84
N VAL A 179 -0.41 0.29 -6.77
CA VAL A 179 0.52 0.87 -5.78
C VAL A 179 -0.21 1.01 -4.45
N ARG A 180 0.37 0.50 -3.37
CA ARG A 180 -0.31 0.36 -2.08
C ARG A 180 0.44 0.99 -0.92
N LEU A 181 1.62 1.58 -1.14
CA LEU A 181 2.44 2.12 -0.05
C LEU A 181 2.02 3.53 0.39
N MET A 182 1.09 4.19 -0.30
CA MET A 182 0.77 5.60 -0.07
C MET A 182 -0.02 5.80 1.24
N ASP A 183 0.45 6.72 2.07
CA ASP A 183 -0.28 7.18 3.24
C ASP A 183 -1.39 8.17 2.84
N LEU A 184 -2.35 8.40 3.74
CA LEU A 184 -3.28 9.52 3.61
C LEU A 184 -2.55 10.82 3.93
N ASN A 185 -2.66 11.82 3.07
CA ASN A 185 -2.24 13.19 3.37
C ASN A 185 -3.31 13.85 4.26
N PRO A 186 -3.01 14.13 5.55
CA PRO A 186 -4.00 14.63 6.49
C PRO A 186 -4.39 16.09 6.26
N PHE A 187 -3.68 16.81 5.37
CA PHE A 187 -3.89 18.22 5.10
C PHE A 187 -4.83 18.48 3.91
N VAL A 188 -5.31 17.43 3.24
CA VAL A 188 -6.24 17.56 2.11
C VAL A 188 -7.48 16.67 2.28
N PRO A 189 -8.68 17.13 1.89
CA PRO A 189 -9.93 16.46 2.23
C PRO A 189 -10.05 15.00 1.74
N ILE A 190 -9.49 14.69 0.57
CA ILE A 190 -9.57 13.35 -0.04
C ILE A 190 -8.30 12.51 0.16
N GLY A 191 -7.34 12.99 0.97
CA GLY A 191 -6.14 12.23 1.34
C GLY A 191 -5.02 12.16 0.30
N ILE A 192 -5.17 12.75 -0.89
CA ILE A 192 -4.14 12.82 -1.94
C ILE A 192 -4.31 14.09 -2.78
N THR A 193 -3.21 14.65 -3.30
CA THR A 193 -3.24 15.82 -4.21
C THR A 193 -3.10 15.39 -5.67
N ALA A 194 -3.58 16.24 -6.59
CA ALA A 194 -3.34 16.04 -8.01
C ALA A 194 -1.84 16.05 -8.36
N GLU A 195 -1.04 16.85 -7.65
CA GLU A 195 0.42 16.88 -7.79
C GLU A 195 1.06 15.53 -7.44
N THR A 196 0.66 14.89 -6.34
CA THR A 196 1.14 13.53 -6.00
C THR A 196 0.76 12.51 -7.08
N VAL A 197 -0.46 12.60 -7.64
CA VAL A 197 -0.88 11.72 -8.74
C VAL A 197 0.01 11.90 -9.97
N ARG A 198 0.32 13.15 -10.36
CA ARG A 198 1.22 13.44 -11.49
C ARG A 198 2.64 12.93 -11.26
N PHE A 199 3.15 13.07 -10.03
CA PHE A 199 4.44 12.49 -9.68
C PHE A 199 4.41 10.96 -9.83
N LEU A 200 3.34 10.29 -9.36
CA LEU A 200 3.19 8.84 -9.48
C LEU A 200 3.14 8.39 -10.95
N ASP A 201 2.47 9.13 -11.83
CA ASP A 201 2.46 8.82 -13.26
C ASP A 201 3.86 8.85 -13.87
N VAL A 202 4.62 9.91 -13.61
CA VAL A 202 6.00 10.04 -14.10
C VAL A 202 6.90 8.96 -13.50
N PHE A 203 6.77 8.70 -12.20
CA PHE A 203 7.57 7.70 -11.48
C PHE A 203 7.30 6.27 -11.97
N LEU A 204 6.04 5.91 -12.21
CA LEU A 204 5.67 4.61 -12.75
C LEU A 204 6.12 4.44 -14.20
N LEU A 205 6.07 5.52 -14.99
CA LEU A 205 6.61 5.53 -16.34
C LEU A 205 8.15 5.36 -16.34
N HIS A 206 8.86 6.01 -15.41
CA HIS A 206 10.30 5.79 -15.20
C HIS A 206 10.58 4.33 -14.83
N CYS A 207 9.82 3.75 -13.90
CA CYS A 207 9.96 2.35 -13.52
C CYS A 207 9.73 1.39 -14.71
N LEU A 208 8.77 1.71 -15.58
CA LEU A 208 8.45 0.93 -16.78
C LEU A 208 9.57 0.96 -17.83
N LEU A 209 10.17 2.13 -18.04
CA LEU A 209 11.12 2.37 -19.13
C LEU A 209 12.58 2.12 -18.75
N SER A 210 12.89 2.06 -17.46
CA SER A 210 14.25 1.82 -16.96
C SER A 210 14.63 0.35 -17.05
N ASP A 211 15.92 0.08 -17.27
CA ASP A 211 16.48 -1.26 -17.23
C ASP A 211 16.12 -1.96 -15.90
N SER A 212 15.62 -3.19 -16.00
CA SER A 212 15.12 -3.94 -14.85
C SER A 212 15.73 -5.33 -14.79
N PRO A 213 17.00 -5.46 -14.35
CA PRO A 213 17.61 -6.77 -14.15
C PRO A 213 16.78 -7.61 -13.17
N PRO A 214 16.83 -8.96 -13.26
CA PRO A 214 16.16 -9.84 -12.31
C PRO A 214 16.60 -9.56 -10.87
N ASP A 215 15.66 -9.67 -9.92
CA ASP A 215 15.91 -9.58 -8.49
C ASP A 215 16.55 -10.86 -7.93
N THR A 216 17.30 -10.71 -6.85
CA THR A 216 17.88 -11.81 -6.07
C THR A 216 17.30 -11.81 -4.65
N PRO A 217 17.35 -12.95 -3.92
CA PRO A 217 16.93 -12.99 -2.52
C PRO A 217 17.64 -11.95 -1.62
N ASP A 218 18.93 -11.72 -1.85
CA ASP A 218 19.72 -10.72 -1.12
C ASP A 218 19.25 -9.29 -1.44
N GLU A 219 18.96 -9.00 -2.72
CA GLU A 219 18.38 -7.71 -3.11
C GLU A 219 17.01 -7.53 -2.45
N ILE A 220 16.13 -8.53 -2.52
CA ILE A 220 14.80 -8.47 -1.88
C ILE A 220 14.90 -8.14 -0.38
N ALA A 221 15.84 -8.78 0.32
CA ALA A 221 16.10 -8.51 1.73
C ALA A 221 16.63 -7.07 1.95
N ALA A 222 17.53 -6.59 1.10
CA ALA A 222 18.05 -5.21 1.14
C ALA A 222 16.94 -4.18 0.90
N LEU A 223 16.05 -4.42 -0.06
CA LEU A 223 14.88 -3.56 -0.32
C LEU A 223 13.95 -3.50 0.89
N GLY A 224 13.74 -4.63 1.56
CA GLY A 224 13.02 -4.68 2.84
C GLY A 224 13.69 -3.82 3.91
N ARG A 225 15.01 -3.89 4.06
CA ARG A 225 15.77 -3.03 5.00
C ARG A 225 15.68 -1.56 4.62
N ASN A 226 15.81 -1.20 3.34
CA ASN A 226 15.68 0.18 2.87
C ASN A 226 14.29 0.77 3.15
N GLN A 227 13.22 -0.01 2.93
CA GLN A 227 11.86 0.37 3.29
C GLN A 227 11.78 0.70 4.79
N HIS A 228 12.30 -0.17 5.66
CA HIS A 228 12.29 0.02 7.10
C HIS A 228 13.11 1.23 7.55
N ARG A 229 14.33 1.38 7.04
CA ARG A 229 15.21 2.54 7.31
C ARG A 229 14.52 3.84 6.91
N THR A 230 13.90 3.87 5.73
CA THR A 230 13.20 5.07 5.24
C THR A 230 11.93 5.37 6.04
N ALA A 231 11.13 4.35 6.37
CA ALA A 231 9.92 4.49 7.16
C ALA A 231 10.20 5.05 8.57
N GLY A 232 11.22 4.51 9.26
CA GLY A 232 11.57 4.88 10.63
C GLY A 232 12.49 6.10 10.76
N HIS A 233 13.38 6.32 9.79
CA HIS A 233 14.46 7.29 9.88
C HIS A 233 14.67 8.12 8.61
N GLY A 234 13.74 8.11 7.64
CA GLY A 234 13.90 8.74 6.33
C GLY A 234 14.32 10.21 6.35
N ARG A 235 13.91 10.97 7.38
CA ARG A 235 14.28 12.39 7.55
C ARG A 235 15.59 12.60 8.33
N GLN A 236 16.32 11.55 8.65
CA GLN A 236 17.60 11.65 9.36
C GLN A 236 18.67 12.16 8.37
N PRO A 237 19.38 13.25 8.68
CA PRO A 237 20.46 13.73 7.83
C PRO A 237 21.53 12.66 7.60
N GLY A 238 21.93 12.47 6.34
CA GLY A 238 22.96 11.50 5.96
C GLY A 238 22.51 10.03 6.03
N LEU A 239 21.21 9.73 6.04
CA LEU A 239 20.72 8.35 6.01
C LEU A 239 21.23 7.62 4.76
N MET A 240 21.84 6.45 4.97
CA MET A 240 22.38 5.59 3.92
C MET A 240 21.47 4.38 3.64
N LEU A 241 21.27 4.09 2.36
CA LEU A 241 20.49 2.96 1.85
C LEU A 241 21.38 1.99 1.06
N GLU A 242 20.99 0.73 1.02
CA GLU A 242 21.72 -0.33 0.32
C GLU A 242 21.35 -0.33 -1.17
N ARG A 243 22.34 -0.17 -2.07
CA ARG A 243 22.18 -0.26 -3.53
C ARG A 243 23.23 -1.22 -4.09
N GLY A 244 22.83 -2.47 -4.29
CA GLY A 244 23.75 -3.55 -4.66
C GLY A 244 24.78 -3.79 -3.55
N LYS A 245 26.07 -3.67 -3.87
CA LYS A 245 27.18 -3.84 -2.89
C LYS A 245 27.62 -2.54 -2.21
N GLN A 246 26.96 -1.43 -2.54
CA GLN A 246 27.32 -0.10 -2.04
C GLN A 246 26.21 0.43 -1.14
N GLU A 247 26.57 1.38 -0.28
CA GLU A 247 25.60 2.24 0.38
C GLU A 247 25.60 3.61 -0.29
N VAL A 248 24.40 4.18 -0.48
CA VAL A 248 24.19 5.49 -1.09
C VAL A 248 23.32 6.36 -0.19
N SER A 249 23.55 7.67 -0.20
CA SER A 249 22.70 8.63 0.50
C SER A 249 21.27 8.55 -0.05
N LEU A 250 20.27 8.53 0.85
CA LEU A 250 18.85 8.56 0.45
C LEU A 250 18.56 9.80 -0.42
N ILE A 251 19.12 10.95 -0.03
CA ILE A 251 18.88 12.23 -0.71
C ILE A 251 19.52 12.22 -2.10
N ASP A 252 20.79 11.83 -2.19
CA ASP A 252 21.51 11.82 -3.48
C ASP A 252 20.84 10.86 -4.46
N TRP A 253 20.41 9.68 -3.97
CA TRP A 253 19.70 8.72 -4.80
C TRP A 253 18.29 9.22 -5.19
N GLY A 254 17.57 9.89 -4.28
CA GLY A 254 16.29 10.50 -4.58
C GLY A 254 16.39 11.61 -5.64
N LEU A 255 17.39 12.48 -5.53
CA LEU A 255 17.66 13.55 -6.49
C LEU A 255 18.02 12.96 -7.87
N GLN A 256 18.87 11.94 -7.91
CA GLN A 256 19.16 11.21 -9.14
C GLN A 256 17.88 10.71 -9.82
N LEU A 257 16.98 10.06 -9.08
CA LEU A 257 15.74 9.51 -9.64
C LEU A 257 14.79 10.61 -10.15
N VAL A 258 14.69 11.73 -9.42
CA VAL A 258 13.87 12.88 -9.85
C VAL A 258 14.44 13.50 -11.13
N ASP A 259 15.76 13.58 -11.26
CA ASP A 259 16.42 14.08 -12.47
C ASP A 259 16.20 13.15 -13.67
N GLU A 260 16.29 11.83 -13.48
CA GLU A 260 15.97 10.83 -14.51
C GLU A 260 14.50 10.90 -14.96
N CYS A 261 13.60 11.37 -14.11
CA CYS A 261 12.18 11.56 -14.42
C CYS A 261 11.89 12.82 -15.26
N ARG A 262 12.80 13.81 -15.30
CA ARG A 262 12.57 15.09 -16.01
C ARG A 262 12.19 14.96 -17.49
N PRO A 263 12.90 14.17 -18.32
CA PRO A 263 12.52 14.02 -19.73
C PRO A 263 11.13 13.39 -19.90
N LEU A 264 10.71 12.53 -18.98
CA LEU A 264 9.40 11.87 -19.01
C LEU A 264 8.27 12.85 -18.65
N ALA A 265 8.48 13.67 -17.61
CA ALA A 265 7.54 14.73 -17.27
C ALA A 265 7.37 15.74 -18.40
N ALA A 266 8.46 16.16 -19.05
CA ALA A 266 8.40 17.04 -20.21
C ALA A 266 7.64 16.43 -21.38
N ALA A 267 7.81 15.12 -21.63
CA ALA A 267 7.08 14.42 -22.69
C ALA A 267 5.57 14.31 -22.39
N LEU A 268 5.19 14.02 -21.13
CA LEU A 268 3.79 13.98 -20.71
C LEU A 268 3.12 15.36 -20.81
N ASP A 269 3.81 16.40 -20.38
CA ASP A 269 3.35 17.79 -20.49
C ASP A 269 3.20 18.23 -21.94
N ALA A 270 4.14 17.87 -22.82
CA ALA A 270 4.04 18.14 -24.26
C ALA A 270 2.84 17.43 -24.91
N ALA A 271 2.50 16.22 -24.46
CA ALA A 271 1.40 15.43 -25.00
C ALA A 271 0.02 15.90 -24.50
N GLN A 272 -0.09 16.35 -23.25
CA GLN A 272 -1.36 16.77 -22.63
C GLN A 272 -1.60 18.28 -22.66
N GLY A 273 -0.54 19.07 -22.89
CA GLY A 273 -0.53 20.51 -22.72
C GLY A 273 -0.31 20.93 -21.27
N GLY A 274 0.49 21.98 -21.07
CA GLY A 274 0.79 22.56 -19.75
C GLY A 274 2.19 22.19 -19.24
N GLU A 275 2.39 22.32 -17.93
CA GLU A 275 3.68 22.13 -17.24
C GLU A 275 3.52 21.40 -15.88
N LEU A 276 2.38 20.73 -15.69
CA LEU A 276 1.97 20.24 -14.36
C LEU A 276 2.75 18.99 -13.91
N HIS A 277 3.25 18.17 -14.82
CA HIS A 277 4.11 17.03 -14.43
C HIS A 277 5.51 17.51 -14.07
N GLN A 278 6.06 18.48 -14.82
CA GLN A 278 7.33 19.10 -14.48
C GLN A 278 7.25 19.85 -13.14
N ALA A 279 6.16 20.59 -12.89
CA ALA A 279 5.91 21.23 -11.60
C ALA A 279 5.90 20.22 -10.44
N ALA A 280 5.27 19.04 -10.63
CA ALA A 280 5.28 17.98 -9.61
C ALA A 280 6.68 17.43 -9.32
N LEU A 281 7.59 17.37 -10.32
CA LEU A 281 8.99 17.00 -10.09
C LEU A 281 9.77 18.10 -9.36
N VAL A 282 9.49 19.37 -9.64
CA VAL A 282 10.08 20.50 -8.90
C VAL A 282 9.69 20.44 -7.43
N ALA A 283 8.41 20.25 -7.13
CA ALA A 283 7.94 20.07 -5.75
C ALA A 283 8.61 18.86 -5.07
N ALA A 284 8.74 17.73 -5.75
CA ALA A 284 9.45 16.57 -5.20
C ALA A 284 10.94 16.85 -4.93
N HIS A 285 11.61 17.61 -5.80
CA HIS A 285 12.99 18.04 -5.58
C HIS A 285 13.10 18.95 -4.35
N GLU A 286 12.18 19.91 -4.18
CA GLU A 286 12.14 20.79 -3.00
C GLU A 286 12.03 19.98 -1.70
N LEU A 287 11.15 18.97 -1.66
CA LEU A 287 11.00 18.08 -0.52
C LEU A 287 12.28 17.30 -0.17
N LEU A 288 13.09 16.92 -1.17
CA LEU A 288 14.39 16.26 -0.97
C LEU A 288 15.45 17.22 -0.44
N THR A 289 15.44 18.47 -0.90
CA THR A 289 16.40 19.48 -0.45
C THR A 289 16.06 20.10 0.91
N ASP A 290 14.78 20.08 1.29
CA ASP A 290 14.31 20.55 2.59
C ASP A 290 13.34 19.53 3.22
N ALA A 291 13.90 18.68 4.09
CA ALA A 291 13.13 17.66 4.80
C ALA A 291 12.01 18.22 5.70
N THR A 292 12.04 19.52 6.06
CA THR A 292 11.00 20.15 6.89
C THR A 292 9.68 20.33 6.14
N LEU A 293 9.72 20.34 4.81
CA LEU A 293 8.56 20.47 3.94
C LEU A 293 7.81 19.15 3.74
N THR A 294 8.45 18.01 4.02
CA THR A 294 7.84 16.68 3.87
C THR A 294 6.55 16.55 4.68
N PRO A 295 5.53 15.79 4.22
CA PRO A 295 4.27 15.64 4.93
C PRO A 295 4.45 15.12 6.36
N SER A 296 5.38 14.17 6.57
CA SER A 296 5.70 13.69 7.91
C SER A 296 6.28 14.77 8.84
N ALA A 297 7.18 15.62 8.36
CA ALA A 297 7.67 16.75 9.17
C ALA A 297 6.55 17.75 9.47
N ARG A 298 5.71 18.06 8.48
CA ARG A 298 4.54 18.94 8.63
C ARG A 298 3.55 18.40 9.67
N VAL A 299 3.30 17.09 9.71
CA VAL A 299 2.45 16.47 10.73
C VAL A 299 3.02 16.69 12.14
N LEU A 300 4.31 16.42 12.35
CA LEU A 300 4.93 16.64 13.65
C LEU A 300 4.93 18.12 14.06
N ASN A 301 5.21 19.03 13.12
CA ASN A 301 5.18 20.47 13.37
C ASN A 301 3.78 20.96 13.75
N ALA A 302 2.74 20.56 13.02
CA ALA A 302 1.35 20.90 13.34
C ALA A 302 0.94 20.34 14.72
N MET A 303 1.29 19.09 15.02
CA MET A 303 1.05 18.48 16.33
C MET A 303 1.70 19.26 17.47
N ALA A 304 2.96 19.69 17.29
CA ALA A 304 3.69 20.45 18.29
C ALA A 304 3.11 21.85 18.50
N HIS A 305 2.85 22.58 17.41
CA HIS A 305 2.39 23.97 17.48
C HIS A 305 0.95 24.09 17.97
N ASP A 306 0.03 23.30 17.42
CA ASP A 306 -1.41 23.56 17.55
C ASP A 306 -2.10 22.58 18.52
N PHE A 307 -1.50 21.41 18.74
CA PHE A 307 -2.17 20.30 19.43
C PHE A 307 -1.37 19.77 20.62
N GLY A 308 -0.38 20.53 21.11
CA GLY A 308 0.43 20.20 22.28
C GLY A 308 0.92 18.75 22.24
N ASN A 309 1.45 18.33 21.10
CA ASN A 309 2.00 16.98 20.88
C ASN A 309 0.98 15.83 21.01
N SER A 310 -0.32 16.08 20.86
CA SER A 310 -1.37 15.07 20.92
C SER A 310 -1.79 14.62 19.52
N PHE A 311 -1.47 13.36 19.17
CA PHE A 311 -1.90 12.75 17.91
C PHE A 311 -3.42 12.71 17.79
N GLN A 312 -4.13 12.37 18.87
CA GLN A 312 -5.59 12.28 18.86
C GLN A 312 -6.25 13.64 18.59
N ARG A 313 -5.78 14.72 19.24
CA ARG A 313 -6.33 16.06 19.01
C ARG A 313 -6.09 16.53 17.57
N PHE A 314 -4.88 16.31 17.04
CA PHE A 314 -4.54 16.59 15.65
C PHE A 314 -5.48 15.85 14.69
N CYS A 315 -5.57 14.52 14.79
CA CYS A 315 -6.43 13.72 13.91
C CYS A 315 -7.91 14.10 14.01
N GLN A 316 -8.42 14.40 15.21
CA GLN A 316 -9.79 14.84 15.40
C GLN A 316 -10.05 16.21 14.75
N ALA A 317 -9.11 17.15 14.86
CA ALA A 317 -9.22 18.46 14.22
C ALA A 317 -9.23 18.34 12.70
N GLN A 318 -8.27 17.60 12.12
CA GLN A 318 -8.24 17.33 10.67
C GLN A 318 -9.53 16.65 10.19
N SER A 319 -10.03 15.65 10.94
CA SER A 319 -11.27 14.95 10.58
C SER A 319 -12.49 15.88 10.58
N ARG A 320 -12.61 16.75 11.58
CA ARG A 320 -13.70 17.74 11.66
C ARG A 320 -13.61 18.78 10.55
N GLN A 321 -12.41 19.26 10.24
CA GLN A 321 -12.19 20.19 9.13
C GLN A 321 -12.59 19.57 7.79
N THR A 322 -12.12 18.34 7.52
CA THR A 322 -12.49 17.60 6.31
C THR A 322 -13.99 17.36 6.24
N GLN A 323 -14.62 16.94 7.33
CA GLN A 323 -16.08 16.75 7.39
C GLN A 323 -16.83 18.06 7.05
N ALA A 324 -16.46 19.17 7.69
CA ALA A 324 -17.10 20.46 7.46
C ALA A 324 -16.93 20.92 6.01
N HIS A 325 -15.73 20.74 5.44
CA HIS A 325 -15.46 21.06 4.04
C HIS A 325 -16.33 20.24 3.09
N LEU A 326 -16.36 18.92 3.24
CA LEU A 326 -17.13 18.04 2.37
C LEU A 326 -18.64 18.27 2.46
N LEU A 327 -19.17 18.56 3.65
CA LEU A 327 -20.59 18.87 3.86
C LEU A 327 -20.99 20.24 3.28
N ALA A 328 -20.04 21.17 3.12
CA ALA A 328 -20.28 22.48 2.53
C ALA A 328 -20.27 22.45 0.99
N LEU A 329 -19.76 21.37 0.36
CA LEU A 329 -19.74 21.24 -1.09
C LEU A 329 -21.17 21.05 -1.62
N PRO A 330 -21.57 21.75 -2.70
CA PRO A 330 -22.87 21.56 -3.30
C PRO A 330 -22.99 20.14 -3.89
N LEU A 331 -24.06 19.43 -3.54
CA LEU A 331 -24.41 18.17 -4.17
C LEU A 331 -25.51 18.41 -5.20
N ALA A 332 -25.16 18.36 -6.48
CA ALA A 332 -26.10 18.59 -7.55
C ALA A 332 -27.24 17.54 -7.52
N PRO A 333 -28.51 17.92 -7.80
CA PRO A 333 -29.65 17.01 -7.70
C PRO A 333 -29.50 15.72 -8.52
N GLU A 334 -28.89 15.79 -9.70
CA GLU A 334 -28.58 14.65 -10.56
C GLU A 334 -27.56 13.69 -9.91
N MET A 335 -26.57 14.24 -9.22
CA MET A 335 -25.58 13.46 -8.48
C MET A 335 -26.23 12.74 -7.28
N ALA A 336 -27.10 13.45 -6.55
CA ALA A 336 -27.85 12.87 -5.44
C ALA A 336 -28.82 11.76 -5.91
N ALA A 337 -29.51 11.97 -7.04
CA ALA A 337 -30.36 10.94 -7.65
C ALA A 337 -29.54 9.72 -8.08
N ARG A 338 -28.38 9.92 -8.70
CA ARG A 338 -27.47 8.84 -9.09
C ARG A 338 -27.01 8.02 -7.89
N PHE A 339 -26.57 8.65 -6.79
CA PHE A 339 -26.12 7.92 -5.60
C PHE A 339 -27.25 7.17 -4.90
N ARG A 340 -28.47 7.74 -4.85
CA ARG A 340 -29.65 7.01 -4.34
C ARG A 340 -29.94 5.76 -5.17
N HIS A 341 -29.96 5.90 -6.49
CA HIS A 341 -30.19 4.79 -7.39
C HIS A 341 -29.10 3.70 -7.26
N MET A 342 -27.82 4.09 -7.12
CA MET A 342 -26.73 3.14 -6.87
C MET A 342 -26.93 2.39 -5.55
N ALA A 343 -27.30 3.08 -4.47
CA ALA A 343 -27.56 2.47 -3.17
C ALA A 343 -28.71 1.45 -3.25
N GLU A 344 -29.84 1.85 -3.84
CA GLU A 344 -31.00 0.98 -4.04
C GLU A 344 -30.66 -0.26 -4.88
N SER A 345 -29.97 -0.05 -6.00
CA SER A 345 -29.57 -1.13 -6.90
C SER A 345 -28.58 -2.10 -6.24
N SER A 346 -27.67 -1.60 -5.40
CA SER A 346 -26.70 -2.46 -4.69
C SER A 346 -27.35 -3.40 -3.68
N ILE A 347 -28.42 -2.94 -3.01
CA ILE A 347 -29.20 -3.75 -2.06
C ILE A 347 -29.99 -4.82 -2.82
N GLU A 348 -30.58 -4.45 -3.95
CA GLU A 348 -31.30 -5.42 -4.77
C GLU A 348 -30.35 -6.48 -5.34
N GLU A 349 -29.16 -6.07 -5.78
CA GLU A 349 -28.15 -7.02 -6.24
C GLU A 349 -27.69 -7.97 -5.13
N GLN A 350 -27.47 -7.46 -3.92
CA GLN A 350 -27.15 -8.32 -2.76
C GLN A 350 -28.25 -9.36 -2.54
N LYS A 351 -29.52 -8.96 -2.52
CA LYS A 351 -30.65 -9.89 -2.35
C LYS A 351 -30.72 -10.92 -3.47
N ARG A 352 -30.44 -10.52 -4.71
CA ARG A 352 -30.39 -11.45 -5.85
C ARG A 352 -29.30 -12.50 -5.66
N ILE A 353 -28.11 -12.12 -5.20
CA ILE A 353 -27.03 -13.05 -4.88
C ILE A 353 -27.46 -14.02 -3.76
N GLU A 354 -27.97 -13.49 -2.64
CA GLU A 354 -28.42 -14.28 -1.49
C GLU A 354 -29.56 -15.26 -1.86
N ALA A 355 -30.48 -14.86 -2.74
CA ALA A 355 -31.57 -15.71 -3.20
C ALA A 355 -31.13 -16.76 -4.25
N ALA A 356 -30.03 -16.50 -4.97
CA ALA A 356 -29.48 -17.41 -5.97
C ALA A 356 -28.54 -18.46 -5.37
N ASP A 357 -28.10 -18.30 -4.12
CA ASP A 357 -27.21 -19.24 -3.44
C ASP A 357 -27.91 -20.58 -3.17
N THR A 358 -27.52 -21.62 -3.90
CA THR A 358 -28.01 -23.00 -3.71
C THR A 358 -26.99 -23.89 -2.99
N MET A 359 -25.80 -23.38 -2.71
CA MET A 359 -24.67 -24.15 -2.16
C MET A 359 -24.43 -23.78 -0.69
N PRO A 360 -24.34 -24.76 0.24
CA PRO A 360 -23.90 -24.50 1.60
C PRO A 360 -22.54 -23.80 1.65
N PHE A 361 -22.41 -22.79 2.51
CA PHE A 361 -21.21 -21.95 2.60
C PHE A 361 -19.92 -22.76 2.79
N GLU A 362 -19.94 -23.83 3.60
CA GLU A 362 -18.74 -24.65 3.83
C GLU A 362 -18.26 -25.35 2.53
N ILE A 363 -19.19 -25.81 1.70
CA ILE A 363 -18.85 -26.40 0.39
C ILE A 363 -18.28 -25.32 -0.52
N TYR A 364 -18.92 -24.15 -0.56
CA TYR A 364 -18.41 -23.01 -1.34
C TYR A 364 -17.00 -22.62 -0.89
N ARG A 365 -16.75 -22.51 0.41
CA ARG A 365 -15.44 -22.19 1.00
C ARG A 365 -14.38 -23.19 0.55
N GLN A 366 -14.66 -24.49 0.70
CA GLN A 366 -13.71 -25.54 0.30
C GLN A 366 -13.41 -25.51 -1.19
N GLN A 367 -14.42 -25.31 -2.04
CA GLN A 367 -14.23 -25.20 -3.48
C GLN A 367 -13.47 -23.94 -3.88
N TYR A 368 -13.84 -22.78 -3.32
CA TYR A 368 -13.18 -21.51 -3.60
C TYR A 368 -11.70 -21.55 -3.18
N LEU A 369 -11.39 -22.18 -2.06
CA LEU A 369 -10.02 -22.30 -1.53
C LEU A 369 -9.21 -23.46 -2.11
N SER A 370 -9.82 -24.26 -2.98
CA SER A 370 -9.16 -25.45 -3.51
C SER A 370 -8.01 -25.05 -4.45
N PRO A 371 -6.85 -25.73 -4.36
CA PRO A 371 -5.71 -25.45 -5.24
C PRO A 371 -6.04 -25.56 -6.73
N GLN A 372 -7.04 -26.37 -7.10
CA GLN A 372 -7.51 -26.54 -8.48
C GLN A 372 -8.06 -25.23 -9.07
N ARG A 373 -8.47 -24.26 -8.24
CA ARG A 373 -8.96 -22.95 -8.71
C ARG A 373 -7.88 -21.88 -8.84
N LEU A 374 -6.60 -22.21 -8.65
CA LEU A 374 -5.50 -21.24 -8.76
C LEU A 374 -4.94 -21.07 -10.18
N GLY A 375 -5.42 -21.86 -11.15
CA GLY A 375 -4.90 -21.91 -12.53
C GLY A 375 -3.54 -22.61 -12.58
N LEU A 376 -3.35 -23.55 -13.50
CA LEU A 376 -2.08 -24.29 -13.66
C LEU A 376 -1.70 -24.35 -15.13
#